data_AF-A0A4P5W3B5-F1
#
_entry.id   AF-A0A4P5W3B5-F1
#
_cell.length_a   1.000
_cell.length_b   1.000
_cell.length_c   1.000
_cell.angle_alpha   90.00
_cell.angle_beta   90.00
_cell.angle_gamma   90.00
#
_symmetry.space_group_name_H-M   'P 1'
#
loop_
_entity.id
_entity.type
_entity.pdbx_description
1 polymer ?
#
loop_
_entity_poly.entity_id
_entity_poly.type
_entity_poly.pdbx_seq_one_letter_code
_entity_poly.pdbx_strand_id
1 'polypeptide(L)'
;MRLTSVLLALSALPLLNGCAPEGDAPTDLSDIDARLEALESDAAAQREEAAAQREEIAAQREEIATLEAELAALGGGVDLTELDAAVADHDARLASVEGAGYATEIWVTGQGYGYAVDVAALDTRLTTAESDVATTSSSLSTLSASVSALTTTLADEIAALAARLTTAEGDVATTSSSLSTLSASVSALTTTLRDEIAALAARLTTAEGDISGLQSGLASVEGAGYATEDWVTSQGYGYDVDVAALDTRLATAEGDISGLESDLAAGGVWDSSLEALFTYLTVDDTSDTLTFSGANLYVNNGAGATASTNGYGNLVIGYNEEDSYGPYLRTGSHNLVVGPEHSWTSYGGLIAGYQNTVTGPYSSVSGGYYNIASGPSSSVSGGYDNTASGYYSSVSGGGYNTASSQSSSVSGGYANTASSVYSSVSGGYTNTASGYFSSVSGGYTNTASGLYSSVTGGNTRTASSSYSYP
;
A
#
# COMPACT_ATOMS: atom_id res chain seq x y z
N MET A 1 -111.11 19.87 -121.37
CA MET A 1 -111.68 18.56 -121.79
C MET A 1 -113.18 18.75 -122.02
N ARG A 2 -113.63 18.75 -123.29
CA ARG A 2 -115.05 18.84 -123.75
C ARG A 2 -115.79 20.16 -123.39
N LEU A 3 -116.32 20.91 -124.38
CA LEU A 3 -117.69 20.82 -124.95
C LEU A 3 -118.77 20.99 -123.85
N THR A 4 -119.84 21.78 -123.98
CA THR A 4 -120.68 22.14 -125.16
C THR A 4 -121.56 23.34 -124.72
N SER A 5 -121.64 24.46 -125.45
CA SER A 5 -122.71 24.79 -126.41
C SER A 5 -124.02 25.37 -125.82
N VAL A 6 -124.58 26.41 -126.49
CA VAL A 6 -125.99 26.47 -127.01
C VAL A 6 -127.12 26.67 -125.94
N LEU A 7 -128.14 27.53 -126.07
CA LEU A 7 -128.70 28.36 -127.17
C LEU A 7 -129.84 29.29 -126.64
N LEU A 8 -130.24 30.33 -127.41
CA LEU A 8 -131.63 30.83 -127.61
C LEU A 8 -132.51 31.24 -126.36
N ALA A 9 -133.62 31.99 -126.43
CA ALA A 9 -134.30 32.71 -127.52
C ALA A 9 -135.25 33.83 -126.96
N LEU A 10 -135.55 34.82 -127.83
CA LEU A 10 -136.87 35.41 -128.13
C LEU A 10 -137.81 36.06 -127.08
N SER A 11 -138.44 37.15 -127.57
CA SER A 11 -139.78 37.67 -127.25
C SER A 11 -139.94 38.49 -125.95
N ALA A 12 -140.71 39.59 -125.88
CA ALA A 12 -141.58 40.23 -126.89
C ALA A 12 -141.70 41.78 -126.72
N LEU A 13 -142.29 42.40 -127.76
CA LEU A 13 -142.94 43.72 -127.81
C LEU A 13 -144.03 43.91 -126.70
N PRO A 14 -144.63 45.11 -126.43
CA PRO A 14 -145.17 46.05 -127.46
C PRO A 14 -145.31 47.58 -127.19
N LEU A 15 -145.51 48.31 -128.31
CA LEU A 15 -146.36 49.51 -128.59
C LEU A 15 -146.18 50.83 -127.77
N LEU A 16 -146.18 52.07 -128.30
CA LEU A 16 -146.83 52.81 -129.42
C LEU A 16 -148.12 53.60 -129.03
N ASN A 17 -148.32 54.76 -129.66
CA ASN A 17 -149.40 55.78 -129.56
C ASN A 17 -149.34 56.75 -128.36
N GLY A 18 -149.74 58.03 -128.48
CA GLY A 18 -150.19 58.78 -129.66
C GLY A 18 -151.31 59.81 -129.36
N CYS A 19 -151.40 60.86 -130.20
CA CYS A 19 -152.52 61.82 -130.35
C CYS A 19 -152.82 62.89 -129.25
N ALA A 20 -152.73 64.16 -129.68
CA ALA A 20 -153.86 65.12 -129.63
C ALA A 20 -154.85 64.79 -130.78
N PRO A 21 -156.12 65.26 -130.89
CA PRO A 21 -156.69 66.60 -130.57
C PRO A 21 -157.79 66.49 -129.48
N GLU A 22 -158.84 67.31 -129.27
CA GLU A 22 -159.58 68.42 -129.94
C GLU A 22 -160.03 69.44 -128.87
N GLY A 23 -160.50 70.67 -129.12
CA GLY A 23 -160.79 71.50 -130.31
C GLY A 23 -160.80 72.99 -129.86
N ASP A 24 -160.79 74.02 -130.72
CA ASP A 24 -161.84 74.43 -131.66
C ASP A 24 -163.23 74.64 -130.99
N ALA A 25 -163.95 75.76 -131.17
CA ALA A 25 -163.70 76.97 -131.98
C ALA A 25 -164.64 78.14 -131.54
N PRO A 26 -164.87 79.24 -132.32
CA PRO A 26 -164.09 80.47 -132.19
C PRO A 26 -164.95 81.76 -132.18
N THR A 27 -164.34 82.96 -132.04
CA THR A 27 -164.94 84.19 -132.60
C THR A 27 -163.99 85.27 -133.14
N ASP A 28 -162.67 85.26 -132.90
CA ASP A 28 -161.82 86.41 -133.27
C ASP A 28 -160.51 86.08 -133.99
N LEU A 29 -160.10 86.98 -134.89
CA LEU A 29 -159.06 86.80 -135.91
C LEU A 29 -157.63 87.12 -135.43
N SER A 30 -157.46 87.58 -134.19
CA SER A 30 -156.17 87.97 -133.60
C SER A 30 -155.34 86.80 -133.05
N ASP A 31 -155.92 85.60 -132.93
CA ASP A 31 -155.29 84.44 -132.26
C ASP A 31 -154.47 83.53 -133.20
N ILE A 32 -154.61 83.69 -134.52
CA ILE A 32 -153.93 82.85 -135.52
C ILE A 32 -152.48 83.31 -135.74
N ASP A 33 -152.23 84.63 -135.84
CA ASP A 33 -150.88 85.17 -136.03
C ASP A 33 -149.99 84.90 -134.79
N ALA A 34 -150.54 85.03 -133.58
CA ALA A 34 -149.84 84.73 -132.33
C ALA A 34 -149.43 83.24 -132.23
N ARG A 35 -150.21 82.32 -132.81
CA ARG A 35 -149.89 80.89 -132.85
C ARG A 35 -148.86 80.53 -133.92
N LEU A 36 -148.67 81.36 -134.95
CA LEU A 36 -147.63 81.16 -135.96
C LEU A 36 -146.25 81.58 -135.43
N GLU A 37 -146.15 82.75 -134.79
CA GLU A 37 -144.90 83.19 -134.14
C GLU A 37 -144.44 82.22 -133.03
N ALA A 38 -145.38 81.65 -132.26
CA ALA A 38 -145.08 80.63 -131.25
C ALA A 38 -144.49 79.34 -131.87
N LEU A 39 -145.02 78.89 -133.03
CA LEU A 39 -144.54 77.68 -133.71
C LEU A 39 -143.17 77.87 -134.39
N GLU A 40 -142.88 79.05 -134.92
CA GLU A 40 -141.53 79.34 -135.44
C GLU A 40 -140.49 79.47 -134.32
N SER A 41 -140.88 80.00 -133.15
CA SER A 41 -140.05 80.02 -131.94
C SER A 41 -139.68 78.61 -131.44
N ASP A 42 -140.66 77.71 -131.28
CA ASP A 42 -140.40 76.33 -130.84
C ASP A 42 -139.58 75.52 -131.87
N ALA A 43 -139.79 75.76 -133.17
CA ALA A 43 -139.03 75.11 -134.24
C ALA A 43 -137.57 75.63 -134.34
N ALA A 44 -137.28 76.83 -133.84
CA ALA A 44 -135.92 77.33 -133.68
C ALA A 44 -135.24 76.69 -132.46
N ALA A 45 -135.93 76.67 -131.30
CA ALA A 45 -135.41 76.09 -130.06
C ALA A 45 -135.00 74.61 -130.21
N GLN A 46 -135.84 73.77 -130.85
CA GLN A 46 -135.49 72.36 -131.05
C GLN A 46 -134.31 72.13 -132.02
N ARG A 47 -134.00 73.07 -132.93
CA ARG A 47 -132.83 72.93 -133.81
C ARG A 47 -131.51 73.22 -133.09
N GLU A 48 -131.52 74.11 -132.11
CA GLU A 48 -130.33 74.47 -131.33
C GLU A 48 -129.96 73.35 -130.33
N GLU A 49 -130.95 72.77 -129.64
CA GLU A 49 -130.73 71.64 -128.72
C GLU A 49 -130.26 70.36 -129.45
N ALA A 50 -130.80 70.08 -130.65
CA ALA A 50 -130.36 68.98 -131.49
C ALA A 50 -128.96 69.17 -132.12
N ALA A 51 -128.44 70.41 -132.15
CA ALA A 51 -127.06 70.70 -132.55
C ALA A 51 -126.09 70.42 -131.40
N ALA A 52 -126.40 70.89 -130.19
CA ALA A 52 -125.58 70.67 -128.99
C ALA A 52 -125.38 69.16 -128.69
N GLN A 53 -126.45 68.36 -128.76
CA GLN A 53 -126.36 66.91 -128.51
C GLN A 53 -125.50 66.16 -129.55
N ARG A 54 -125.31 66.70 -130.76
CA ARG A 54 -124.44 66.07 -131.78
C ARG A 54 -122.95 66.32 -131.54
N GLU A 55 -122.60 67.42 -130.91
CA GLU A 55 -121.20 67.76 -130.61
C GLU A 55 -120.69 66.95 -129.40
N GLU A 56 -121.53 66.75 -128.38
CA GLU A 56 -121.19 65.92 -127.21
C GLU A 56 -121.00 64.43 -127.56
N ILE A 57 -121.85 63.86 -128.44
CA ILE A 57 -121.72 62.46 -128.90
C ILE A 57 -120.47 62.27 -129.78
N ALA A 58 -119.97 63.32 -130.45
CA ALA A 58 -118.73 63.24 -131.20
C ALA A 58 -117.51 63.14 -130.27
N ALA A 59 -117.46 63.96 -129.21
CA ALA A 59 -116.38 63.94 -128.22
C ALA A 59 -116.26 62.59 -127.49
N GLN A 60 -117.39 62.01 -127.04
CA GLN A 60 -117.40 60.72 -126.33
C GLN A 60 -116.90 59.54 -127.17
N ARG A 61 -116.95 59.62 -128.51
CA ARG A 61 -116.43 58.56 -129.40
C ARG A 61 -114.92 58.55 -129.53
N GLU A 62 -114.25 59.68 -129.34
CA GLU A 62 -112.79 59.80 -129.44
C GLU A 62 -112.09 59.30 -128.16
N GLU A 63 -112.72 59.52 -126.99
CA GLU A 63 -112.25 59.01 -125.70
C GLU A 63 -112.27 57.48 -125.62
N ILE A 64 -113.36 56.84 -126.08
CA ILE A 64 -113.49 55.37 -126.09
C ILE A 64 -112.42 54.72 -126.98
N ALA A 65 -112.15 55.29 -128.16
CA ALA A 65 -111.13 54.78 -129.07
C ALA A 65 -109.71 54.84 -128.47
N THR A 66 -109.46 55.80 -127.57
CA THR A 66 -108.18 55.94 -126.87
C THR A 66 -108.01 54.88 -125.78
N LEU A 67 -109.07 54.64 -124.98
CA LEU A 67 -109.08 53.62 -123.92
C LEU A 67 -108.97 52.19 -124.46
N GLU A 68 -109.58 51.89 -125.62
CA GLU A 68 -109.43 50.58 -126.27
C GLU A 68 -107.99 50.31 -126.75
N ALA A 69 -107.21 51.35 -127.07
CA ALA A 69 -105.80 51.23 -127.44
C ALA A 69 -104.88 50.97 -126.23
N GLU A 70 -105.12 51.61 -125.08
CA GLU A 70 -104.32 51.39 -123.87
C GLU A 70 -104.52 49.97 -123.29
N LEU A 71 -105.74 49.44 -123.34
CA LEU A 71 -106.02 48.08 -122.85
C LEU A 71 -105.29 46.99 -123.66
N ALA A 72 -105.10 47.22 -124.97
CA ALA A 72 -104.35 46.32 -125.84
C ALA A 72 -102.83 46.32 -125.54
N ALA A 73 -102.28 47.44 -125.08
CA ALA A 73 -100.85 47.57 -124.75
C ALA A 73 -100.45 46.85 -123.45
N LEU A 74 -101.40 46.64 -122.52
CA LEU A 74 -101.18 45.93 -121.25
C LEU A 74 -101.34 44.39 -121.37
N GLY A 75 -101.58 43.86 -122.57
CA GLY A 75 -101.84 42.43 -122.81
C GLY A 75 -100.62 41.49 -122.86
N GLY A 76 -99.41 41.94 -122.48
CA GLY A 76 -98.18 41.13 -122.48
C GLY A 76 -97.70 40.77 -121.07
N GLY A 77 -97.60 39.48 -120.75
CA GLY A 77 -97.26 38.98 -119.41
C GLY A 77 -95.79 39.11 -118.98
N VAL A 78 -95.54 38.92 -117.68
CA VAL A 78 -94.24 39.02 -117.01
C VAL A 78 -93.64 37.63 -116.74
N ASP A 79 -92.32 37.46 -116.95
CA ASP A 79 -91.55 36.24 -116.62
C ASP A 79 -90.95 36.34 -115.20
N LEU A 80 -90.99 35.25 -114.43
CA LEU A 80 -90.51 35.16 -113.05
C LEU A 80 -89.56 33.96 -112.80
N THR A 81 -89.17 33.23 -113.85
CA THR A 81 -88.42 31.96 -113.73
C THR A 81 -87.08 32.05 -113.00
N GLU A 82 -86.40 33.20 -113.07
CA GLU A 82 -85.13 33.44 -112.37
C GLU A 82 -85.31 33.58 -110.84
N LEU A 83 -86.48 34.03 -110.37
CA LEU A 83 -86.79 34.20 -108.95
C LEU A 83 -87.02 32.85 -108.25
N ASP A 84 -87.77 31.94 -108.87
CA ASP A 84 -88.03 30.60 -108.33
C ASP A 84 -86.73 29.79 -108.16
N ALA A 85 -85.78 29.93 -109.10
CA ALA A 85 -84.48 29.27 -109.01
C ALA A 85 -83.64 29.78 -107.81
N ALA A 86 -83.70 31.08 -107.52
CA ALA A 86 -83.00 31.68 -106.38
C ALA A 86 -83.61 31.29 -105.03
N VAL A 87 -84.95 31.13 -104.96
CA VAL A 87 -85.63 30.63 -103.75
C VAL A 87 -85.22 29.19 -103.47
N ALA A 88 -85.17 28.32 -104.50
CA ALA A 88 -84.76 26.93 -104.33
C ALA A 88 -83.30 26.76 -103.86
N ASP A 89 -82.36 27.60 -104.31
CA ASP A 89 -80.97 27.63 -103.77
C ASP A 89 -80.95 28.05 -102.29
N HIS A 90 -81.71 29.08 -101.93
CA HIS A 90 -81.79 29.53 -100.54
C HIS A 90 -82.41 28.49 -99.62
N ASP A 91 -83.46 27.78 -100.02
CA ASP A 91 -84.05 26.69 -99.23
C ASP A 91 -83.05 25.53 -99.03
N ALA A 92 -82.31 25.14 -100.09
CA ALA A 92 -81.29 24.12 -100.00
C ALA A 92 -80.13 24.52 -99.06
N ARG A 93 -79.72 25.80 -99.09
CA ARG A 93 -78.71 26.36 -98.19
C ARG A 93 -79.21 26.47 -96.76
N LEU A 94 -80.47 26.84 -96.55
CA LEU A 94 -81.09 26.92 -95.22
C LEU A 94 -81.13 25.53 -94.57
N ALA A 95 -81.61 24.51 -95.28
CA ALA A 95 -81.65 23.14 -94.78
C ALA A 95 -80.24 22.59 -94.41
N SER A 96 -79.21 22.97 -95.17
CA SER A 96 -77.82 22.64 -94.85
C SER A 96 -77.31 23.34 -93.59
N VAL A 97 -77.66 24.62 -93.40
CA VAL A 97 -77.31 25.40 -92.20
C VAL A 97 -78.04 24.89 -90.96
N GLU A 98 -79.33 24.54 -91.06
CA GLU A 98 -80.09 23.93 -89.97
C GLU A 98 -79.51 22.57 -89.58
N GLY A 99 -79.22 21.70 -90.57
CA GLY A 99 -78.58 20.40 -90.33
C GLY A 99 -77.20 20.53 -89.67
N ALA A 100 -76.39 21.50 -90.08
CA ALA A 100 -75.13 21.82 -89.42
C ALA A 100 -75.34 22.36 -87.99
N GLY A 101 -76.33 23.24 -87.79
CA GLY A 101 -76.72 23.80 -86.51
C GLY A 101 -77.07 22.72 -85.48
N TYR A 102 -77.97 21.80 -85.83
CA TYR A 102 -78.32 20.66 -84.99
C TYR A 102 -77.12 19.75 -84.68
N ALA A 103 -76.23 19.51 -85.66
CA ALA A 103 -75.02 18.73 -85.42
C ALA A 103 -74.07 19.41 -84.42
N THR A 104 -73.89 20.74 -84.50
CA THR A 104 -73.14 21.50 -83.49
C THR A 104 -73.84 21.53 -82.14
N GLU A 105 -75.16 21.67 -82.07
CA GLU A 105 -75.91 21.65 -80.81
C GLU A 105 -75.79 20.29 -80.10
N ILE A 106 -75.94 19.19 -80.84
CA ILE A 106 -75.73 17.82 -80.33
C ILE A 106 -74.29 17.63 -79.85
N TRP A 107 -73.30 18.12 -80.60
CA TRP A 107 -71.89 18.00 -80.21
C TRP A 107 -71.56 18.82 -78.95
N VAL A 108 -71.95 20.09 -78.90
CA VAL A 108 -71.74 20.98 -77.74
C VAL A 108 -72.45 20.43 -76.51
N THR A 109 -73.70 19.97 -76.64
CA THR A 109 -74.47 19.41 -75.53
C THR A 109 -73.87 18.08 -75.06
N GLY A 110 -73.41 17.23 -75.99
CA GLY A 110 -72.72 15.99 -75.66
C GLY A 110 -71.38 16.20 -74.93
N GLN A 111 -70.58 17.19 -75.36
CA GLN A 111 -69.37 17.61 -74.63
C GLN A 111 -69.74 18.17 -73.25
N GLY A 112 -70.78 19.00 -73.15
CA GLY A 112 -71.28 19.55 -71.88
C GLY A 112 -71.68 18.48 -70.87
N TYR A 113 -72.39 17.43 -71.31
CA TYR A 113 -72.71 16.27 -70.47
C TYR A 113 -71.45 15.50 -70.06
N GLY A 114 -70.48 15.31 -70.97
CA GLY A 114 -69.18 14.69 -70.65
C GLY A 114 -68.44 15.44 -69.54
N TYR A 115 -68.25 16.74 -69.70
CA TYR A 115 -67.59 17.58 -68.70
C TYR A 115 -68.36 17.62 -67.36
N ALA A 116 -69.70 17.60 -67.38
CA ALA A 116 -70.50 17.53 -66.15
C ALA A 116 -70.30 16.21 -65.38
N VAL A 117 -70.19 15.08 -66.09
CA VAL A 117 -69.87 13.77 -65.50
C VAL A 117 -68.44 13.75 -64.94
N ASP A 118 -67.46 14.26 -65.69
CA ASP A 118 -66.06 14.34 -65.23
C ASP A 118 -65.92 15.24 -63.99
N VAL A 119 -66.62 16.38 -63.94
CA VAL A 119 -66.64 17.28 -62.79
C VAL A 119 -67.29 16.61 -61.57
N ALA A 120 -68.42 15.91 -61.73
CA ALA A 120 -69.06 15.17 -60.64
C ALA A 120 -68.19 14.02 -60.11
N ALA A 121 -67.46 13.33 -61.00
CA ALA A 121 -66.48 12.32 -60.62
C ALA A 121 -65.25 12.93 -59.90
N LEU A 122 -64.81 14.13 -60.32
CA LEU A 122 -63.73 14.86 -59.64
C LEU A 122 -64.15 15.34 -58.25
N ASP A 123 -65.37 15.85 -58.10
CA ASP A 123 -65.97 16.31 -56.83
C ASP A 123 -66.13 15.15 -55.82
N THR A 124 -66.60 14.00 -56.28
CA THR A 124 -66.65 12.76 -55.48
C THR A 124 -65.26 12.33 -55.00
N ARG A 125 -64.25 12.40 -55.88
CA ARG A 125 -62.85 12.08 -55.55
C ARG A 125 -62.22 13.10 -54.60
N LEU A 126 -62.55 14.38 -54.76
CA LEU A 126 -62.10 15.46 -53.87
C LEU A 126 -62.67 15.26 -52.46
N THR A 127 -63.98 15.06 -52.34
CA THR A 127 -64.66 14.76 -51.07
C THR A 127 -64.06 13.54 -50.37
N THR A 128 -63.73 12.49 -51.13
CA THR A 128 -63.06 11.29 -50.60
C THR A 128 -61.66 11.62 -50.08
N ALA A 129 -60.85 12.35 -50.86
CA ALA A 129 -59.51 12.76 -50.48
C ALA A 129 -59.49 13.70 -49.26
N GLU A 130 -60.46 14.60 -49.13
CA GLU A 130 -60.64 15.46 -47.96
C GLU A 130 -60.94 14.64 -46.69
N SER A 131 -61.80 13.61 -46.80
CA SER A 131 -62.08 12.67 -45.70
C SER A 131 -60.84 11.85 -45.31
N ASP A 132 -60.06 11.38 -46.28
CA ASP A 132 -58.81 10.63 -46.02
C ASP A 132 -57.75 11.52 -45.35
N VAL A 133 -57.64 12.78 -45.77
CA VAL A 133 -56.76 13.79 -45.16
C VAL A 133 -57.21 14.11 -43.72
N ALA A 134 -58.51 14.29 -43.48
CA ALA A 134 -59.04 14.53 -42.14
C ALA A 134 -58.77 13.35 -41.19
N THR A 135 -58.95 12.12 -41.68
CA THR A 135 -58.65 10.88 -40.96
C THR A 135 -57.15 10.79 -40.65
N THR A 136 -56.29 11.03 -41.65
CA THR A 136 -54.83 11.03 -41.49
C THR A 136 -54.35 12.07 -40.48
N SER A 137 -54.93 13.28 -40.51
CA SER A 137 -54.64 14.35 -39.55
C SER A 137 -55.01 13.96 -38.12
N SER A 138 -56.16 13.27 -37.94
CA SER A 138 -56.58 12.76 -36.64
C SER A 138 -55.64 11.66 -36.12
N SER A 139 -55.23 10.72 -36.98
CA SER A 139 -54.24 9.69 -36.65
C SER A 139 -52.86 10.29 -36.31
N LEU A 140 -52.42 11.31 -37.05
CA LEU A 140 -51.15 12.01 -36.78
C LEU A 140 -51.18 12.77 -35.45
N SER A 141 -52.31 13.42 -35.11
CA SER A 141 -52.51 14.06 -33.81
C SER A 141 -52.43 13.04 -32.66
N THR A 142 -53.07 11.88 -32.82
CA THR A 142 -53.03 10.78 -31.85
C THR A 142 -51.60 10.25 -31.70
N LEU A 143 -50.90 10.01 -32.81
CA LEU A 143 -49.51 9.55 -32.81
C LEU A 143 -48.57 10.56 -32.12
N SER A 144 -48.74 11.85 -32.39
CA SER A 144 -47.98 12.93 -31.74
C SER A 144 -48.19 12.95 -30.22
N ALA A 145 -49.43 12.74 -29.76
CA ALA A 145 -49.75 12.61 -28.33
C ALA A 145 -49.10 11.35 -27.72
N SER A 146 -49.17 10.20 -28.39
CA SER A 146 -48.52 8.96 -27.93
C SER A 146 -46.99 9.08 -27.88
N VAL A 147 -46.35 9.71 -28.87
CA VAL A 147 -44.90 9.96 -28.88
C VAL A 147 -44.49 10.90 -27.75
N SER A 148 -45.26 11.96 -27.51
CA SER A 148 -45.02 12.88 -26.39
C SER A 148 -45.13 12.17 -25.04
N ALA A 149 -46.18 11.37 -24.83
CA ALA A 149 -46.36 10.59 -23.61
C ALA A 149 -45.21 9.59 -23.38
N LEU A 150 -44.82 8.83 -24.41
CA LEU A 150 -43.70 7.88 -24.35
C LEU A 150 -42.36 8.60 -24.05
N THR A 151 -42.15 9.79 -24.60
CA THR A 151 -40.96 10.61 -24.34
C THR A 151 -40.88 11.01 -22.86
N THR A 152 -42.00 11.43 -22.26
CA THR A 152 -42.08 11.74 -20.82
C THR A 152 -41.82 10.49 -19.97
N THR A 153 -42.50 9.37 -20.25
CA THR A 153 -42.30 8.12 -19.50
C THR A 153 -40.86 7.64 -19.55
N LEU A 154 -40.21 7.68 -20.73
CA LEU A 154 -38.81 7.28 -20.86
C LEU A 154 -37.87 8.24 -20.11
N ALA A 155 -38.16 9.54 -20.08
CA ALA A 155 -37.39 10.50 -19.29
C ALA A 155 -37.50 10.23 -17.77
N ASP A 156 -38.70 9.93 -17.28
CA ASP A 156 -38.95 9.58 -15.88
C ASP A 156 -38.26 8.25 -15.49
N GLU A 157 -38.32 7.23 -16.35
CA GLU A 157 -37.62 5.96 -16.16
C GLU A 157 -36.10 6.13 -16.13
N ILE A 158 -35.53 6.94 -17.04
CA ILE A 158 -34.10 7.28 -17.06
C ILE A 158 -33.70 8.01 -15.77
N ALA A 159 -34.50 8.97 -15.30
CA ALA A 159 -34.24 9.68 -14.05
C ALA A 159 -34.29 8.75 -12.83
N ALA A 160 -35.26 7.83 -12.78
CA ALA A 160 -35.37 6.82 -11.72
C ALA A 160 -34.20 5.82 -11.75
N LEU A 161 -33.75 5.41 -12.94
CA LEU A 161 -32.57 4.55 -13.11
C LEU A 161 -31.28 5.27 -12.69
N ALA A 162 -31.11 6.54 -13.05
CA ALA A 162 -29.97 7.34 -12.63
C ALA A 162 -29.91 7.49 -11.10
N ALA A 163 -31.04 7.79 -10.45
CA ALA A 163 -31.11 7.87 -8.99
C ALA A 163 -30.73 6.53 -8.32
N ARG A 164 -31.25 5.41 -8.83
CA ARG A 164 -30.90 4.06 -8.34
C ARG A 164 -29.42 3.72 -8.54
N LEU A 165 -28.82 4.14 -9.66
CA LEU A 165 -27.40 3.96 -9.93
C LEU A 165 -26.55 4.74 -8.91
N THR A 166 -26.86 6.02 -8.66
CA THR A 166 -26.16 6.83 -7.66
C THR A 166 -26.25 6.22 -6.25
N THR A 167 -27.40 5.67 -5.85
CA THR A 167 -27.51 4.94 -4.58
C THR A 167 -26.61 3.70 -4.56
N ALA A 168 -26.64 2.88 -5.61
CA ALA A 168 -25.81 1.68 -5.70
C ALA A 168 -24.30 1.99 -5.70
N GLU A 169 -23.88 3.09 -6.34
CA GLU A 169 -22.49 3.58 -6.29
C GLU A 169 -22.08 3.98 -4.86
N GLY A 170 -22.97 4.63 -4.11
CA GLY A 170 -22.77 4.97 -2.69
C GLY A 170 -22.67 3.73 -1.78
N ASP A 171 -23.52 2.73 -2.00
CA ASP A 171 -23.48 1.46 -1.27
C ASP A 171 -22.19 0.67 -1.56
N VAL A 172 -21.74 0.66 -2.82
CA VAL A 172 -20.45 0.07 -3.24
C VAL A 172 -19.27 0.80 -2.61
N ALA A 173 -19.26 2.14 -2.58
CA ALA A 173 -18.21 2.92 -1.93
C ALA A 173 -18.13 2.66 -0.41
N THR A 174 -19.30 2.54 0.25
CA THR A 174 -19.41 2.19 1.67
C THR A 174 -18.90 0.77 1.94
N THR A 175 -19.28 -0.19 1.10
CA THR A 175 -18.84 -1.59 1.18
C THR A 175 -17.32 -1.72 0.98
N SER A 176 -16.76 -1.02 -0.01
CA SER A 176 -15.31 -0.97 -0.29
C SER A 176 -14.52 -0.40 0.92
N SER A 177 -15.05 0.64 1.55
CA SER A 177 -14.45 1.24 2.76
C SER A 177 -14.46 0.27 3.95
N SER A 178 -15.57 -0.46 4.12
CA SER A 178 -15.71 -1.48 5.17
C SER A 178 -14.78 -2.67 4.94
N LEU A 179 -14.64 -3.12 3.69
CA LEU A 179 -13.72 -4.19 3.30
C LEU A 179 -12.24 -3.80 3.51
N SER A 180 -11.87 -2.56 3.21
CA SER A 180 -10.53 -2.03 3.49
C SER A 180 -10.22 -2.06 5.00
N THR A 181 -11.16 -1.62 5.82
CA THR A 181 -11.05 -1.66 7.29
C THR A 181 -10.91 -3.10 7.80
N LEU A 182 -11.74 -4.02 7.31
CA LEU A 182 -11.69 -5.43 7.67
C LEU A 182 -10.35 -6.08 7.28
N SER A 183 -9.83 -5.77 6.09
CA SER A 183 -8.53 -6.24 5.61
C SER A 183 -7.38 -5.78 6.52
N ALA A 184 -7.43 -4.53 6.99
CA ALA A 184 -6.46 -4.00 7.96
C ALA A 184 -6.57 -4.72 9.32
N SER A 185 -7.78 -4.93 9.84
CA SER A 185 -8.01 -5.67 11.10
C SER A 185 -7.52 -7.13 11.02
N VAL A 186 -7.78 -7.83 9.91
CA VAL A 186 -7.30 -9.20 9.69
C VAL A 186 -5.78 -9.24 9.60
N SER A 187 -5.15 -8.26 8.94
CA SER A 187 -3.68 -8.17 8.82
C SER A 187 -3.01 -7.92 10.17
N ALA A 188 -3.62 -7.07 11.01
CA ALA A 188 -3.17 -6.83 12.38
C ALA A 188 -3.28 -8.10 13.25
N LEU A 189 -4.46 -8.74 13.26
CA LEU A 189 -4.69 -9.99 14.02
C LEU A 189 -3.74 -11.12 13.60
N THR A 190 -3.49 -11.26 12.29
CA THR A 190 -2.54 -12.24 11.75
C THR A 190 -1.11 -11.99 12.23
N THR A 191 -0.75 -10.73 12.48
CA THR A 191 0.57 -10.36 13.00
C THR A 191 0.66 -10.64 14.49
N THR A 192 -0.32 -10.20 15.29
CA THR A 192 -0.40 -10.52 16.73
C THR A 192 -0.34 -12.02 16.99
N LEU A 193 -1.12 -12.83 16.27
CA LEU A 193 -1.14 -14.29 16.44
C LEU A 193 0.22 -14.92 16.07
N ARG A 194 0.91 -14.41 15.05
CA ARG A 194 2.25 -14.88 14.68
C ARG A 194 3.27 -14.61 15.79
N ASP A 195 3.23 -13.42 16.36
CA ASP A 195 4.15 -12.99 17.42
C ASP A 195 3.89 -13.76 18.73
N GLU A 196 2.62 -14.00 19.07
CA GLU A 196 2.24 -14.87 20.20
C GLU A 196 2.72 -16.31 20.01
N ILE A 197 2.53 -16.90 18.83
CA ILE A 197 3.02 -18.25 18.51
C ILE A 197 4.55 -18.32 18.64
N ALA A 198 5.28 -17.32 18.14
CA ALA A 198 6.73 -17.25 18.27
C ALA A 198 7.18 -17.16 19.74
N ALA A 199 6.48 -16.38 20.56
CA ALA A 199 6.75 -16.27 21.99
C ALA A 199 6.44 -17.57 22.75
N LEU A 200 5.38 -18.30 22.39
CA LEU A 200 5.10 -19.64 22.94
C LEU A 200 6.18 -20.66 22.54
N ALA A 201 6.62 -20.65 21.28
CA ALA A 201 7.66 -21.57 20.81
C ALA A 201 8.99 -21.37 21.57
N ALA A 202 9.41 -20.11 21.79
CA ALA A 202 10.59 -19.79 22.57
C ALA A 202 10.48 -20.31 24.03
N ARG A 203 9.31 -20.12 24.67
CA ARG A 203 9.05 -20.62 26.03
C ARG A 203 9.08 -22.16 26.12
N LEU A 204 8.59 -22.85 25.09
CA LEU A 204 8.65 -24.31 25.01
C LEU A 204 10.10 -24.79 24.94
N THR A 205 10.92 -24.19 24.08
CA THR A 205 12.36 -24.52 23.96
C THR A 205 13.11 -24.35 25.28
N THR A 206 12.81 -23.30 26.06
CA THR A 206 13.39 -23.15 27.41
C THR A 206 12.98 -24.29 28.33
N ALA A 207 11.69 -24.63 28.38
CA ALA A 207 11.19 -25.71 29.24
C ALA A 207 11.75 -27.09 28.86
N GLU A 208 11.95 -27.36 27.56
CA GLU A 208 12.63 -28.57 27.08
C GLU A 208 14.09 -28.64 27.55
N GLY A 209 14.79 -27.50 27.55
CA GLY A 209 16.14 -27.38 28.10
C GLY A 209 16.21 -27.66 29.61
N ASP A 210 15.29 -27.07 30.39
CA ASP A 210 15.20 -27.28 31.83
C ASP A 210 14.94 -28.76 32.18
N ILE A 211 14.03 -29.42 31.44
CA ILE A 211 13.74 -30.85 31.61
C ILE A 211 14.98 -31.72 31.35
N SER A 212 15.73 -31.43 30.28
CA SER A 212 16.99 -32.15 29.96
C SER A 212 18.05 -31.98 31.05
N GLY A 213 18.14 -30.77 31.64
CA GLY A 213 18.99 -30.51 32.79
C GLY A 213 18.60 -31.32 34.02
N LEU A 214 17.31 -31.39 34.34
CA LEU A 214 16.78 -32.18 35.47
C LEU A 214 17.01 -33.69 35.29
N GLN A 215 16.83 -34.22 34.07
CA GLN A 215 17.12 -35.62 33.74
C GLN A 215 18.60 -35.96 33.96
N SER A 216 19.50 -35.06 33.56
CA SER A 216 20.94 -35.22 33.77
C SER A 216 21.31 -35.21 35.26
N GLY A 217 20.64 -34.36 36.05
CA GLY A 217 20.81 -34.33 37.51
C GLY A 217 20.33 -35.61 38.20
N LEU A 218 19.19 -36.16 37.78
CA LEU A 218 18.63 -37.40 38.33
C LEU A 218 19.57 -38.60 38.14
N ALA A 219 20.11 -38.78 36.92
CA ALA A 219 21.03 -39.87 36.61
C ALA A 219 22.31 -39.84 37.49
N SER A 220 22.78 -38.65 37.86
CA SER A 220 23.91 -38.48 38.79
C SER A 220 23.59 -38.95 40.21
N VAL A 221 22.37 -38.69 40.68
CA VAL A 221 21.89 -39.13 42.01
C VAL A 221 21.71 -40.65 42.06
N GLU A 222 21.13 -41.24 41.03
CA GLU A 222 20.98 -42.70 40.92
C GLU A 222 22.34 -43.41 40.95
N GLY A 223 23.33 -42.90 40.21
CA GLY A 223 24.71 -43.42 40.23
C GLY A 223 25.37 -43.42 41.62
N ALA A 224 25.12 -42.38 42.43
CA ALA A 224 25.62 -42.32 43.81
C ALA A 224 24.93 -43.32 44.75
N GLY A 225 23.64 -43.60 44.52
CA GLY A 225 22.89 -44.61 45.26
C GLY A 225 23.50 -46.00 45.14
N TYR A 226 23.73 -46.47 43.91
CA TYR A 226 24.30 -47.80 43.64
C TYR A 226 25.68 -48.02 44.28
N ALA A 227 26.55 -47.00 44.27
CA ALA A 227 27.87 -47.08 44.90
C ALA A 227 27.81 -47.22 46.44
N THR A 228 26.73 -46.73 47.06
CA THR A 228 26.54 -46.79 48.52
C THR A 228 26.06 -48.19 48.97
N GLU A 229 25.22 -48.83 48.16
CA GLU A 229 24.64 -50.16 48.45
C GLU A 229 25.68 -51.30 48.33
N ASP A 230 26.60 -51.18 47.37
CA ASP A 230 27.75 -52.10 47.20
C ASP A 230 28.72 -52.03 48.40
N TRP A 231 29.02 -50.82 48.89
CA TRP A 231 29.91 -50.60 50.04
C TRP A 231 29.37 -51.24 51.34
N VAL A 232 28.07 -51.09 51.62
CA VAL A 232 27.42 -51.68 52.82
C VAL A 232 27.48 -53.21 52.78
N THR A 233 27.30 -53.81 51.60
CA THR A 233 27.33 -55.27 51.42
C THR A 233 28.72 -55.86 51.70
N SER A 234 29.79 -55.11 51.41
CA SER A 234 31.18 -55.53 51.63
C SER A 234 31.58 -55.57 53.12
N GLN A 235 31.08 -54.63 53.94
CA GLN A 235 31.42 -54.55 55.38
C GLN A 235 30.81 -55.70 56.20
N GLY A 236 29.64 -56.22 55.81
CA GLY A 236 28.93 -57.27 56.56
C GLY A 236 29.70 -58.58 56.71
N TYR A 237 30.63 -58.90 55.79
CA TYR A 237 31.43 -60.13 55.85
C TYR A 237 32.71 -60.02 56.70
N GLY A 238 33.11 -58.81 57.10
CA GLY A 238 34.35 -58.60 57.87
C GLY A 238 34.20 -58.90 59.37
N TYR A 239 33.11 -58.42 59.97
CA TYR A 239 32.94 -58.39 61.43
C TYR A 239 32.88 -59.78 62.09
N ASP A 240 32.39 -60.81 61.38
CA ASP A 240 32.35 -62.19 61.90
C ASP A 240 33.74 -62.82 62.07
N VAL A 241 34.76 -62.32 61.35
CA VAL A 241 36.14 -62.82 61.42
C VAL A 241 36.90 -62.24 62.62
N ASP A 242 36.70 -60.95 62.91
CA ASP A 242 37.43 -60.23 63.97
C ASP A 242 37.08 -60.75 65.38
N VAL A 243 35.83 -61.16 65.60
CA VAL A 243 35.36 -61.70 66.89
C VAL A 243 36.10 -62.99 67.25
N ALA A 244 36.36 -63.88 66.28
CA ALA A 244 37.11 -65.12 66.50
C ALA A 244 38.60 -64.88 66.82
N ALA A 245 39.17 -63.79 66.29
CA ALA A 245 40.58 -63.43 66.52
C ALA A 245 40.83 -62.84 67.92
N LEU A 246 39.84 -62.15 68.49
CA LEU A 246 39.91 -61.55 69.84
C LEU A 246 40.00 -62.62 70.94
N ASP A 247 39.22 -63.69 70.84
CA ASP A 247 39.14 -64.77 71.83
C ASP A 247 40.50 -65.50 72.01
N THR A 248 41.24 -65.66 70.90
CA THR A 248 42.58 -66.28 70.89
C THR A 248 43.64 -65.42 71.61
N ARG A 249 43.51 -64.08 71.54
CA ARG A 249 44.49 -63.14 72.13
C ARG A 249 44.37 -63.07 73.65
N LEU A 250 43.16 -63.21 74.19
CA LEU A 250 42.91 -63.15 75.63
C LEU A 250 43.68 -64.27 76.37
N ALA A 251 43.65 -65.49 75.85
CA ALA A 251 44.36 -66.64 76.40
C ALA A 251 45.90 -66.52 76.39
N THR A 252 46.47 -65.59 75.60
CA THR A 252 47.93 -65.35 75.57
C THR A 252 48.36 -64.42 76.70
N ALA A 253 47.59 -63.34 76.94
CA ALA A 253 47.92 -62.32 77.93
C ALA A 253 47.91 -62.86 79.38
N GLU A 254 47.09 -63.88 79.66
CA GLU A 254 47.05 -64.56 80.96
C GLU A 254 48.37 -65.30 81.28
N GLY A 255 49.15 -65.68 80.26
CA GLY A 255 50.46 -66.33 80.43
C GLY A 255 51.58 -65.36 80.79
N ASP A 256 51.64 -64.19 80.14
CA ASP A 256 52.73 -63.22 80.31
C ASP A 256 52.78 -62.62 81.74
N ILE A 257 51.61 -62.42 82.36
CA ILE A 257 51.48 -61.87 83.72
C ILE A 257 52.18 -62.77 84.74
N SER A 258 52.11 -64.10 84.58
CA SER A 258 52.80 -65.06 85.46
C SER A 258 54.33 -65.02 85.33
N GLY A 259 54.88 -64.47 84.25
CA GLY A 259 56.32 -64.30 84.06
C GLY A 259 56.86 -63.07 84.81
N LEU A 260 56.15 -61.95 84.71
CA LEU A 260 56.57 -60.67 85.32
C LEU A 260 56.63 -60.73 86.87
N GLU A 261 55.81 -61.56 87.50
CA GLU A 261 55.87 -61.81 88.95
C GLU A 261 57.19 -62.49 89.39
N SER A 262 57.92 -63.15 88.47
CA SER A 262 59.20 -63.79 88.75
C SER A 262 60.39 -62.81 88.71
N ASP A 263 60.36 -61.81 87.83
CA ASP A 263 61.52 -60.92 87.61
C ASP A 263 61.69 -59.87 88.71
N LEU A 264 60.60 -59.43 89.33
CA LEU A 264 60.62 -58.43 90.41
C LEU A 264 61.35 -58.93 91.68
N ALA A 265 61.56 -60.25 91.81
CA ALA A 265 62.24 -60.86 92.95
C ALA A 265 63.78 -60.69 92.96
N ALA A 266 64.40 -60.12 91.91
CA ALA A 266 65.86 -60.14 91.70
C ALA A 266 66.48 -58.79 91.22
N GLY A 267 66.13 -57.67 91.87
CA GLY A 267 66.36 -56.29 91.37
C GLY A 267 67.81 -55.75 91.24
N GLY A 268 67.94 -54.52 90.69
CA GLY A 268 69.23 -53.88 90.33
C GLY A 268 69.35 -52.35 90.44
N VAL A 269 70.05 -51.73 89.48
CA VAL A 269 71.09 -50.68 89.75
C VAL A 269 71.21 -49.58 88.67
N TRP A 270 71.79 -48.41 89.01
CA TRP A 270 72.04 -47.25 88.12
C TRP A 270 73.49 -46.67 88.22
N ASP A 271 73.92 -45.87 87.21
CA ASP A 271 75.34 -45.52 86.87
C ASP A 271 75.79 -44.05 87.14
N SER A 272 77.11 -43.87 87.21
CA SER A 272 77.92 -42.70 87.61
C SER A 272 78.01 -41.51 86.64
N SER A 273 77.66 -41.68 85.36
CA SER A 273 77.94 -40.65 84.32
C SER A 273 77.14 -39.33 84.48
N LEU A 274 76.11 -39.32 85.33
CA LEU A 274 75.18 -38.20 85.50
C LEU A 274 75.71 -37.07 86.42
N GLU A 275 76.62 -37.36 87.35
CA GLU A 275 77.03 -36.39 88.38
C GLU A 275 77.77 -35.16 87.81
N ALA A 276 78.53 -35.33 86.71
CA ALA A 276 79.30 -34.25 86.11
C ALA A 276 78.43 -33.19 85.40
N LEU A 277 77.27 -33.57 84.85
CA LEU A 277 76.39 -32.67 84.11
C LEU A 277 75.72 -31.63 85.02
N PHE A 278 75.31 -32.06 86.22
CA PHE A 278 74.65 -31.21 87.22
C PHE A 278 75.55 -30.11 87.82
N THR A 279 76.85 -30.08 87.49
CA THR A 279 77.75 -28.97 87.89
C THR A 279 77.45 -27.68 87.12
N TYR A 280 76.98 -27.78 85.87
CA TYR A 280 76.78 -26.62 84.98
C TYR A 280 75.32 -26.41 84.58
N LEU A 281 74.48 -27.43 84.78
CA LEU A 281 73.08 -27.46 84.37
C LEU A 281 72.17 -27.51 85.58
N THR A 282 71.25 -26.55 85.68
CA THR A 282 70.13 -26.58 86.62
C THR A 282 68.82 -26.64 85.84
N VAL A 283 67.97 -27.60 86.18
CA VAL A 283 66.58 -27.69 85.74
C VAL A 283 65.72 -27.23 86.92
N ASP A 284 64.85 -26.24 86.70
CA ASP A 284 63.80 -25.87 87.64
C ASP A 284 62.43 -26.23 87.06
N ASP A 285 61.93 -27.39 87.48
CA ASP A 285 60.61 -27.92 87.10
C ASP A 285 59.43 -27.07 87.63
N THR A 286 59.70 -26.07 88.48
CA THR A 286 58.67 -25.12 88.97
C THR A 286 58.48 -23.94 88.01
N SER A 287 59.50 -23.61 87.22
CA SER A 287 59.52 -22.48 86.30
C SER A 287 59.83 -22.87 84.85
N ASP A 288 59.78 -24.17 84.53
CA ASP A 288 60.10 -24.78 83.24
C ASP A 288 61.45 -24.28 82.66
N THR A 289 62.41 -23.96 83.53
CA THR A 289 63.62 -23.21 83.16
C THR A 289 64.88 -24.06 83.20
N LEU A 290 65.62 -24.05 82.08
CA LEU A 290 66.95 -24.62 81.95
C LEU A 290 68.02 -23.53 82.10
N THR A 291 68.83 -23.59 83.17
CA THR A 291 69.88 -22.61 83.42
C THR A 291 71.28 -23.22 83.24
N PHE A 292 72.09 -22.58 82.39
CA PHE A 292 73.53 -22.82 82.29
C PHE A 292 74.29 -21.79 83.13
N SER A 293 75.03 -22.24 84.15
CA SER A 293 75.81 -21.36 85.04
C SER A 293 77.29 -21.70 85.01
N GLY A 294 78.15 -20.68 84.98
CA GLY A 294 79.62 -20.86 84.98
C GLY A 294 80.21 -21.46 83.69
N ALA A 295 79.41 -21.60 82.62
CA ALA A 295 79.82 -22.16 81.33
C ALA A 295 79.21 -21.39 80.15
N ASN A 296 79.85 -21.47 78.99
CA ASN A 296 79.30 -20.99 77.72
C ASN A 296 78.60 -22.16 77.01
N LEU A 297 77.42 -21.92 76.41
CA LEU A 297 76.79 -22.86 75.49
C LEU A 297 77.53 -22.83 74.14
N TYR A 298 78.21 -23.93 73.78
CA TYR A 298 78.94 -24.05 72.51
C TYR A 298 78.25 -25.05 71.58
N VAL A 299 77.44 -24.54 70.65
CA VAL A 299 76.71 -25.35 69.67
C VAL A 299 77.59 -25.59 68.44
N ASN A 300 78.43 -26.63 68.50
CA ASN A 300 79.35 -26.98 67.41
C ASN A 300 78.67 -27.92 66.39
N ASN A 301 79.01 -27.77 65.11
CA ASN A 301 78.57 -28.68 64.05
C ASN A 301 79.39 -29.98 63.96
N GLY A 302 80.52 -30.05 64.67
CA GLY A 302 81.39 -31.23 64.74
C GLY A 302 82.34 -31.44 63.54
N ALA A 303 82.29 -30.57 62.53
CA ALA A 303 83.07 -30.71 61.30
C ALA A 303 84.35 -29.85 61.26
N GLY A 304 84.70 -29.18 62.36
CA GLY A 304 86.04 -28.63 62.61
C GLY A 304 86.38 -27.28 61.94
N ALA A 305 85.47 -26.69 61.16
CA ALA A 305 85.65 -25.37 60.55
C ALA A 305 84.31 -24.66 60.34
N THR A 306 84.26 -23.33 60.49
CA THR A 306 83.03 -22.53 60.32
C THR A 306 82.42 -22.68 58.93
N ALA A 307 83.23 -22.81 57.89
CA ALA A 307 82.78 -22.93 56.50
C ALA A 307 82.26 -24.34 56.11
N SER A 308 82.04 -25.23 57.08
CA SER A 308 81.49 -26.57 56.86
C SER A 308 80.00 -26.63 57.23
N THR A 309 79.19 -27.30 56.42
CA THR A 309 77.73 -27.32 56.52
C THR A 309 77.23 -28.77 56.54
N ASN A 310 76.57 -29.17 57.62
CA ASN A 310 76.05 -30.53 57.83
C ASN A 310 74.72 -30.58 58.60
N GLY A 311 73.99 -29.46 58.69
CA GLY A 311 72.73 -29.32 59.44
C GLY A 311 72.88 -29.15 60.95
N TYR A 312 74.04 -29.46 61.53
CA TYR A 312 74.31 -29.33 62.96
C TYR A 312 74.99 -28.00 63.31
N GLY A 313 75.09 -27.68 64.60
CA GLY A 313 75.69 -26.44 65.08
C GLY A 313 74.76 -25.22 65.01
N ASN A 314 73.44 -25.40 64.89
CA ASN A 314 72.45 -24.33 64.83
C ASN A 314 71.74 -24.18 66.20
N LEU A 315 71.52 -22.96 66.66
CA LEU A 315 70.65 -22.68 67.81
C LEU A 315 69.25 -22.36 67.29
N VAL A 316 68.27 -23.19 67.65
CA VAL A 316 66.89 -23.05 67.19
C VAL A 316 65.95 -22.76 68.36
N ILE A 317 65.08 -21.77 68.19
CA ILE A 317 64.09 -21.33 69.18
C ILE A 317 62.69 -21.51 68.57
N GLY A 318 61.86 -22.34 69.19
CA GLY A 318 60.58 -22.82 68.64
C GLY A 318 60.66 -24.27 68.16
N TYR A 319 59.59 -24.78 67.54
CA TYR A 319 59.54 -26.17 67.05
C TYR A 319 60.25 -26.39 65.71
N ASN A 320 60.85 -25.34 65.14
CA ASN A 320 61.58 -25.40 63.88
C ASN A 320 60.72 -25.97 62.75
N GLU A 321 59.47 -25.55 62.68
CA GLU A 321 58.42 -26.22 61.93
C GLU A 321 58.74 -26.25 60.42
N GLU A 322 58.35 -27.32 59.75
CA GLU A 322 58.45 -27.48 58.30
C GLU A 322 57.04 -27.56 57.72
N ASP A 323 56.72 -26.69 56.77
CA ASP A 323 55.53 -26.80 55.95
C ASP A 323 55.75 -27.80 54.80
N SER A 324 54.66 -28.31 54.24
CA SER A 324 54.66 -29.37 53.22
C SER A 324 55.05 -28.89 51.82
N TYR A 325 55.11 -27.58 51.55
CA TYR A 325 55.20 -27.06 50.18
C TYR A 325 56.61 -26.81 49.63
N GLY A 326 57.68 -27.17 50.35
CA GLY A 326 59.01 -27.13 49.77
C GLY A 326 60.07 -27.87 50.60
N PRO A 327 61.16 -28.34 49.96
CA PRO A 327 62.31 -28.86 50.70
C PRO A 327 63.03 -27.71 51.40
N TYR A 328 62.68 -27.47 52.68
CA TYR A 328 63.40 -26.55 53.55
C TYR A 328 64.85 -27.04 53.71
N LEU A 329 65.76 -26.46 52.92
CA LEU A 329 67.11 -26.98 52.78
C LEU A 329 67.95 -26.51 53.97
N ARG A 330 67.91 -27.28 55.06
CA ARG A 330 68.50 -26.98 56.37
C ARG A 330 69.90 -27.57 56.56
N THR A 331 70.70 -27.52 55.51
CA THR A 331 72.05 -28.10 55.49
C THR A 331 73.10 -27.21 56.18
N GLY A 332 72.76 -25.96 56.48
CA GLY A 332 73.65 -24.97 57.09
C GLY A 332 74.03 -25.26 58.55
N SER A 333 74.97 -24.48 59.06
CA SER A 333 75.56 -24.63 60.41
C SER A 333 75.84 -23.27 61.05
N HIS A 334 76.03 -23.18 62.36
CA HIS A 334 76.36 -21.92 63.04
C HIS A 334 75.29 -20.81 62.86
N ASN A 335 74.02 -21.18 62.65
CA ASN A 335 72.92 -20.23 62.47
C ASN A 335 72.12 -20.04 63.76
N LEU A 336 71.56 -18.84 63.95
CA LEU A 336 70.49 -18.58 64.91
C LEU A 336 69.15 -18.58 64.16
N VAL A 337 68.26 -19.49 64.56
CA VAL A 337 66.96 -19.76 63.90
C VAL A 337 65.84 -19.47 64.90
N VAL A 338 64.91 -18.57 64.56
CA VAL A 338 63.82 -18.14 65.44
C VAL A 338 62.48 -18.09 64.69
N GLY A 339 61.69 -19.15 64.84
CA GLY A 339 60.38 -19.27 64.20
C GLY A 339 60.31 -20.29 63.04
N PRO A 340 59.16 -20.37 62.36
CA PRO A 340 58.81 -21.50 61.49
C PRO A 340 59.36 -21.38 60.06
N GLU A 341 59.47 -22.54 59.41
CA GLU A 341 59.58 -22.66 57.94
C GLU A 341 60.85 -22.02 57.35
N HIS A 342 61.91 -21.98 58.13
CA HIS A 342 63.17 -21.41 57.69
C HIS A 342 63.98 -22.39 56.82
N SER A 343 64.55 -21.87 55.72
CA SER A 343 65.58 -22.55 54.91
C SER A 343 66.95 -21.95 55.20
N TRP A 344 67.95 -22.76 55.52
CA TRP A 344 69.33 -22.26 55.67
C TRP A 344 70.37 -23.29 55.21
N THR A 345 71.16 -22.92 54.20
CA THR A 345 72.14 -23.84 53.57
C THR A 345 73.59 -23.49 53.86
N SER A 346 73.82 -22.37 54.55
CA SER A 346 75.15 -21.79 54.74
C SER A 346 75.45 -21.58 56.23
N TYR A 347 76.43 -20.74 56.53
CA TYR A 347 76.97 -20.59 57.88
C TYR A 347 77.08 -19.16 58.39
N GLY A 348 76.96 -19.02 59.71
CA GLY A 348 77.03 -17.74 60.41
C GLY A 348 75.84 -16.82 60.13
N GLY A 349 74.69 -17.39 59.77
CA GLY A 349 73.48 -16.65 59.44
C GLY A 349 72.56 -16.40 60.64
N LEU A 350 71.71 -15.40 60.50
CA LEU A 350 70.61 -15.12 61.43
C LEU A 350 69.32 -15.21 60.63
N ILE A 351 68.36 -15.99 61.08
CA ILE A 351 67.07 -16.16 60.41
C ILE A 351 65.95 -16.15 61.45
N ALA A 352 65.03 -15.19 61.32
CA ALA A 352 63.90 -15.04 62.22
C ALA A 352 62.62 -14.66 61.44
N GLY A 353 61.45 -14.97 61.99
CA GLY A 353 60.15 -14.60 61.41
C GLY A 353 59.39 -15.83 60.91
N TYR A 354 58.93 -15.78 59.65
CA TYR A 354 58.16 -16.87 59.03
C TYR A 354 58.63 -17.13 57.58
N GLN A 355 58.81 -18.38 57.19
CA GLN A 355 59.11 -18.81 55.81
C GLN A 355 60.34 -18.15 55.12
N ASN A 356 61.32 -17.70 55.89
CA ASN A 356 62.50 -17.01 55.36
C ASN A 356 63.58 -17.99 54.84
N THR A 357 64.53 -17.48 54.05
CA THR A 357 65.60 -18.26 53.39
C THR A 357 66.96 -17.56 53.53
N VAL A 358 67.97 -18.24 54.09
CA VAL A 358 69.33 -17.73 54.35
C VAL A 358 70.36 -18.67 53.75
N THR A 359 70.83 -18.39 52.53
CA THR A 359 71.71 -19.31 51.76
C THR A 359 73.08 -18.73 51.41
N GLY A 360 73.31 -17.44 51.66
CA GLY A 360 74.65 -16.85 51.61
C GLY A 360 75.40 -17.03 52.94
N PRO A 361 76.74 -17.19 52.94
CA PRO A 361 77.50 -17.20 54.18
C PRO A 361 77.47 -15.81 54.82
N TYR A 362 77.30 -15.76 56.14
CA TYR A 362 77.09 -14.54 56.92
C TYR A 362 75.88 -13.69 56.48
N SER A 363 74.91 -14.28 55.78
CA SER A 363 73.69 -13.58 55.38
C SER A 363 72.63 -13.58 56.49
N SER A 364 71.73 -12.61 56.50
CA SER A 364 70.73 -12.48 57.56
C SER A 364 69.33 -12.13 57.04
N VAL A 365 68.32 -12.69 57.70
CA VAL A 365 66.93 -12.25 57.65
C VAL A 365 66.46 -11.99 59.08
N SER A 366 66.35 -10.72 59.46
CA SER A 366 66.07 -10.33 60.86
C SER A 366 64.59 -10.46 61.27
N GLY A 367 63.70 -10.82 60.35
CA GLY A 367 62.26 -10.93 60.60
C GLY A 367 61.45 -11.02 59.31
N GLY A 368 60.13 -10.89 59.44
CA GLY A 368 59.22 -10.83 58.29
C GLY A 368 58.84 -12.20 57.71
N TYR A 369 58.21 -12.18 56.54
CA TYR A 369 57.65 -13.32 55.83
C TYR A 369 58.31 -13.51 54.45
N TYR A 370 58.69 -14.74 54.10
CA TYR A 370 59.11 -15.11 52.73
C TYR A 370 60.34 -14.36 52.19
N ASN A 371 61.23 -13.87 53.04
CA ASN A 371 62.41 -13.11 52.61
C ASN A 371 63.60 -14.03 52.33
N ILE A 372 64.38 -13.71 51.29
CA ILE A 372 65.52 -14.49 50.79
C ILE A 372 66.81 -13.67 50.92
N ALA A 373 67.74 -14.08 51.78
CA ALA A 373 69.10 -13.58 51.84
C ALA A 373 70.08 -14.64 51.31
N SER A 374 70.37 -14.60 50.01
CA SER A 374 71.17 -15.63 49.31
C SER A 374 72.55 -15.16 48.86
N GLY A 375 72.83 -13.86 48.90
CA GLY A 375 74.15 -13.31 48.63
C GLY A 375 75.10 -13.47 49.82
N PRO A 376 76.43 -13.66 49.62
CA PRO A 376 77.36 -13.66 50.73
C PRO A 376 77.33 -12.30 51.45
N SER A 377 77.22 -12.32 52.77
CA SER A 377 76.99 -11.13 53.61
C SER A 377 75.80 -10.26 53.17
N SER A 378 74.77 -10.84 52.53
CA SER A 378 73.53 -10.12 52.23
C SER A 378 72.62 -10.01 53.44
N SER A 379 71.73 -9.03 53.46
CA SER A 379 70.81 -8.81 54.58
C SER A 379 69.41 -8.46 54.13
N VAL A 380 68.41 -9.02 54.79
CA VAL A 380 67.03 -8.53 54.77
C VAL A 380 66.61 -8.20 56.20
N SER A 381 66.26 -6.93 56.47
CA SER A 381 65.88 -6.53 57.84
C SER A 381 64.46 -6.94 58.23
N GLY A 382 63.61 -7.28 57.25
CA GLY A 382 62.25 -7.77 57.45
C GLY A 382 61.38 -7.57 56.22
N GLY A 383 60.06 -7.53 56.40
CA GLY A 383 59.08 -7.31 55.34
C GLY A 383 58.51 -8.60 54.75
N TYR A 384 57.96 -8.52 53.53
CA TYR A 384 57.36 -9.62 52.79
C TYR A 384 58.09 -9.85 51.45
N ASP A 385 58.46 -11.08 51.11
CA ASP A 385 58.95 -11.45 49.76
C ASP A 385 60.15 -10.61 49.26
N ASN A 386 61.06 -10.24 50.16
CA ASN A 386 62.24 -9.45 49.78
C ASN A 386 63.45 -10.35 49.52
N THR A 387 64.13 -10.16 48.38
CA THR A 387 65.30 -10.94 47.96
C THR A 387 66.58 -10.09 47.98
N ALA A 388 67.53 -10.39 48.86
CA ALA A 388 68.90 -9.89 48.85
C ALA A 388 69.87 -11.00 48.37
N SER A 389 70.12 -11.09 47.06
CA SER A 389 70.88 -12.17 46.42
C SER A 389 72.28 -11.80 45.93
N GLY A 390 72.66 -10.51 45.98
CA GLY A 390 74.00 -10.04 45.64
C GLY A 390 74.99 -10.03 46.80
N TYR A 391 76.29 -10.04 46.51
CA TYR A 391 77.36 -9.91 47.51
C TYR A 391 77.28 -8.56 48.25
N TYR A 392 77.15 -8.53 49.58
CA TYR A 392 76.81 -7.32 50.34
C TYR A 392 75.51 -6.62 49.92
N SER A 393 74.56 -7.33 49.29
CA SER A 393 73.26 -6.75 48.98
C SER A 393 72.40 -6.57 50.23
N SER A 394 71.57 -5.52 50.28
CA SER A 394 70.68 -5.29 51.41
C SER A 394 69.26 -4.95 50.99
N VAL A 395 68.28 -5.47 51.73
CA VAL A 395 66.90 -4.99 51.68
C VAL A 395 66.46 -4.62 53.10
N SER A 396 66.17 -3.35 53.34
CA SER A 396 65.81 -2.88 54.70
C SER A 396 64.35 -3.14 55.09
N GLY A 397 63.52 -3.64 54.17
CA GLY A 397 62.13 -4.01 54.43
C GLY A 397 61.24 -3.92 53.20
N GLY A 398 59.92 -3.83 53.42
CA GLY A 398 58.93 -3.65 52.36
C GLY A 398 58.34 -4.95 51.81
N GLY A 399 57.77 -4.90 50.61
CA GLY A 399 57.21 -6.05 49.88
C GLY A 399 57.94 -6.31 48.56
N TYR A 400 58.19 -7.55 48.15
CA TYR A 400 58.67 -7.89 46.78
C TYR A 400 59.97 -7.20 46.33
N ASN A 401 60.80 -6.69 47.24
CA ASN A 401 61.97 -5.91 46.85
C ASN A 401 63.18 -6.81 46.58
N THR A 402 63.85 -6.62 45.45
CA THR A 402 64.99 -7.42 44.99
C THR A 402 66.27 -6.58 44.95
N ALA A 403 67.28 -6.94 45.74
CA ALA A 403 68.64 -6.44 45.68
C ALA A 403 69.57 -7.59 45.21
N SER A 404 69.78 -7.72 43.89
CA SER A 404 70.35 -8.93 43.27
C SER A 404 71.79 -8.82 42.75
N SER A 405 72.50 -7.74 43.07
CA SER A 405 73.89 -7.52 42.61
C SER A 405 74.84 -7.10 43.73
N GLN A 406 76.14 -7.12 43.45
CA GLN A 406 77.14 -6.71 44.44
C GLN A 406 76.87 -5.30 44.96
N SER A 407 76.77 -5.16 46.29
CA SER A 407 76.45 -3.92 46.99
C SER A 407 75.19 -3.21 46.49
N SER A 408 74.24 -3.95 45.90
CA SER A 408 72.93 -3.39 45.55
C SER A 408 72.06 -3.23 46.80
N SER A 409 71.30 -2.16 46.93
CA SER A 409 70.44 -1.94 48.08
C SER A 409 69.00 -1.58 47.72
N VAL A 410 68.04 -2.04 48.53
CA VAL A 410 66.67 -1.53 48.54
C VAL A 410 66.26 -1.13 49.95
N SER A 411 66.05 0.16 50.20
CA SER A 411 65.72 0.65 51.55
C SER A 411 64.26 0.40 51.97
N GLY A 412 63.40 -0.07 51.06
CA GLY A 412 62.01 -0.44 51.35
C GLY A 412 61.09 -0.33 50.13
N GLY A 413 59.80 -0.15 50.39
CA GLY A 413 58.77 0.00 49.34
C GLY A 413 58.16 -1.32 48.89
N TYR A 414 57.58 -1.36 47.69
CA TYR A 414 56.94 -2.55 47.11
C TYR A 414 57.46 -2.84 45.69
N ALA A 415 57.85 -4.07 45.40
CA ALA A 415 58.29 -4.55 44.07
C ALA A 415 59.49 -3.79 43.46
N ASN A 416 60.37 -3.20 44.27
CA ASN A 416 61.52 -2.46 43.76
C ASN A 416 62.71 -3.40 43.48
N THR A 417 63.47 -3.17 42.41
CA THR A 417 64.56 -4.04 41.94
C THR A 417 65.87 -3.26 41.77
N ALA A 418 66.82 -3.41 42.69
CA ALA A 418 68.22 -3.01 42.52
C ALA A 418 69.03 -4.22 41.98
N SER A 419 69.25 -4.30 40.67
CA SER A 419 69.77 -5.49 39.98
C SER A 419 71.17 -5.38 39.42
N SER A 420 71.86 -4.25 39.61
CA SER A 420 73.23 -4.04 39.13
C SER A 420 74.21 -3.63 40.24
N VAL A 421 75.50 -3.71 39.98
CA VAL A 421 76.53 -3.50 41.01
C VAL A 421 76.51 -2.03 41.47
N TYR A 422 76.47 -1.83 42.78
CA TYR A 422 76.20 -0.54 43.45
C TYR A 422 74.86 0.13 43.06
N SER A 423 73.88 -0.62 42.53
CA SER A 423 72.54 -0.07 42.28
C SER A 423 71.77 0.14 43.58
N SER A 424 70.92 1.15 43.64
CA SER A 424 70.13 1.42 44.86
C SER A 424 68.69 1.83 44.55
N VAL A 425 67.74 1.40 45.38
CA VAL A 425 66.38 1.92 45.39
C VAL A 425 66.00 2.34 46.80
N SER A 426 65.80 3.63 47.05
CA SER A 426 65.48 4.12 48.41
C SER A 426 64.02 3.87 48.83
N GLY A 427 63.16 3.42 47.91
CA GLY A 427 61.78 3.04 48.22
C GLY A 427 60.84 3.14 47.02
N GLY A 428 59.54 3.31 47.30
CA GLY A 428 58.49 3.48 46.29
C GLY A 428 57.86 2.17 45.83
N TYR A 429 57.24 2.16 44.65
CA TYR A 429 56.53 1.04 44.06
C TYR A 429 57.10 0.71 42.67
N THR A 430 57.40 -0.56 42.37
CA THR A 430 57.89 -1.07 41.06
C THR A 430 59.12 -0.35 40.46
N ASN A 431 59.98 0.27 41.27
CA ASN A 431 61.15 0.98 40.75
C ASN A 431 62.33 0.04 40.48
N THR A 432 63.01 0.20 39.36
CA THR A 432 64.14 -0.65 38.93
C THR A 432 65.43 0.17 38.80
N ALA A 433 66.47 -0.17 39.55
CA ALA A 433 67.84 0.32 39.37
C ALA A 433 68.70 -0.82 38.79
N SER A 434 68.90 -0.83 37.47
CA SER A 434 69.57 -1.90 36.71
C SER A 434 70.86 -1.48 36.00
N GLY A 435 71.26 -0.21 36.11
CA GLY A 435 72.58 0.26 35.67
C GLY A 435 73.65 0.16 36.76
N TYR A 436 74.93 0.02 36.37
CA TYR A 436 76.06 0.05 37.32
C TYR A 436 76.11 1.42 38.02
N PHE A 437 76.18 1.47 39.35
CA PHE A 437 75.96 2.69 40.17
C PHE A 437 74.62 3.41 39.89
N SER A 438 73.59 2.71 39.43
CA SER A 438 72.28 3.33 39.24
C SER A 438 71.57 3.62 40.57
N SER A 439 70.66 4.60 40.58
CA SER A 439 69.84 4.87 41.76
C SER A 439 68.41 5.25 41.40
N VAL A 440 67.47 4.85 42.24
CA VAL A 440 66.11 5.38 42.23
C VAL A 440 65.76 5.83 43.65
N SER A 441 65.61 7.13 43.88
CA SER A 441 65.29 7.67 45.21
C SER A 441 63.84 7.40 45.66
N GLY A 442 62.97 6.93 44.76
CA GLY A 442 61.61 6.50 45.07
C GLY A 442 60.67 6.63 43.88
N GLY A 443 59.35 6.74 44.16
CA GLY A 443 58.31 6.95 43.14
C GLY A 443 57.61 5.66 42.70
N TYR A 444 57.05 5.66 41.48
CA TYR A 444 56.24 4.58 40.92
C TYR A 444 56.75 4.16 39.52
N THR A 445 57.11 2.89 39.33
CA THR A 445 57.54 2.33 38.03
C THR A 445 58.70 3.09 37.37
N ASN A 446 59.63 3.65 38.15
CA ASN A 446 60.79 4.34 37.61
C ASN A 446 61.92 3.36 37.28
N THR A 447 62.69 3.60 36.21
CA THR A 447 63.78 2.72 35.76
C THR A 447 65.09 3.50 35.58
N ALA A 448 66.12 3.19 36.36
CA ALA A 448 67.49 3.67 36.20
C ALA A 448 68.38 2.55 35.63
N SER A 449 68.45 2.44 34.29
CA SER A 449 69.16 1.34 33.60
C SER A 449 70.51 1.75 33.01
N GLY A 450 70.81 3.04 32.91
CA GLY A 450 72.11 3.55 32.46
C GLY A 450 73.20 3.47 33.53
N LEU A 451 74.45 3.34 33.10
CA LEU A 451 75.65 3.48 33.94
C LEU A 451 75.66 4.84 34.65
N TYR A 452 75.77 4.88 35.98
CA TYR A 452 75.63 6.10 36.81
C TYR A 452 74.30 6.86 36.63
N SER A 453 73.24 6.20 36.16
CA SER A 453 71.92 6.84 36.01
C SER A 453 71.22 7.03 37.37
N SER A 454 70.45 8.09 37.53
CA SER A 454 69.71 8.34 38.77
C SER A 454 68.33 8.91 38.49
N VAL A 455 67.29 8.21 38.95
CA VAL A 455 65.93 8.76 38.98
C VAL A 455 65.65 9.31 40.37
N THR A 456 65.39 10.61 40.45
CA THR A 456 65.13 11.29 41.74
C THR A 456 63.73 11.03 42.30
N GLY A 457 62.81 10.50 41.48
CA GLY A 457 61.47 10.11 41.87
C GLY A 457 60.48 10.22 40.71
N GLY A 458 59.19 10.37 41.03
CA GLY A 458 58.13 10.55 40.04
C GLY A 458 57.43 9.26 39.64
N ASN A 459 56.77 9.26 38.49
CA ASN A 459 56.03 8.14 37.93
C ASN A 459 56.60 7.84 36.53
N THR A 460 56.84 6.56 36.23
CA THR A 460 57.26 6.02 34.91
C THR A 460 58.46 6.70 34.25
N ARG A 461 59.39 7.27 35.05
CA ARG A 461 60.64 7.89 34.56
C ARG A 461 61.64 6.82 34.16
N THR A 462 62.35 7.03 33.05
CA THR A 462 63.39 6.10 32.57
C THR A 462 64.70 6.84 32.29
N ALA A 463 65.77 6.40 32.94
CA ALA A 463 67.14 6.89 32.82
C ALA A 463 68.01 5.80 32.16
N SER A 464 67.94 5.68 30.83
CA SER A 464 68.59 4.59 30.08
C SER A 464 70.01 4.91 29.59
N SER A 465 70.36 6.19 29.45
CA SER A 465 71.71 6.60 29.05
C SER A 465 72.67 6.65 30.23
N SER A 466 73.96 6.45 29.97
CA SER A 466 75.01 6.69 30.97
C SER A 466 74.95 8.14 31.47
N TYR A 467 75.07 8.34 32.79
CA TYR A 467 74.96 9.64 33.46
C TYR A 467 73.62 10.38 33.22
N SER A 468 72.52 9.64 33.08
CA SER A 468 71.17 10.20 32.86
C SER A 468 70.41 10.51 34.16
N TYR A 469 69.70 11.64 34.19
CA TYR A 469 68.92 12.14 35.32
C TYR A 469 67.51 12.64 34.89
N PRO A 470 66.44 11.84 35.05
CA PRO A 470 65.05 12.24 34.79
C PRO A 470 64.17 12.37 36.05
#